data_AF-A0A088E6J1-F1
#
_entry.id   AF-A0A088E6J1-F1
#
_cell.length_a   1.000
_cell.length_b   1.000
_cell.length_c   1.000
_cell.angle_alpha   90.00
_cell.angle_beta   90.00
_cell.angle_gamma   90.00
#
_symmetry.space_group_name_H-M   'P 1'
#
loop_
_entity.id
_entity.type
_entity.pdbx_description
1 polymer ?
#
loop_
_entity_poly.entity_id
_entity_poly.type
_entity_poly.pdbx_seq_one_letter_code
_entity_poly.pdbx_strand_id
1 'polypeptide(L)'
;MIKLVIFDADKTLWDHYNISEFEEPFHLPERDILRDSEGRTLKLFPNVRKTLEELKRKDVKIAMATWNFPHKTEKVLKALELDSYFDVVVSRDFPFKFIMIAEILRKFAESGIRFRPEEILFVDDRRAHFGNVWLYLGRIQCLEMWKDINDHLEIISKLENSQT
;
A
#
# COMPACT_ATOMS: atom_id res chain seq x y z
N MET A 1 9.94 16.90 -1.29
CA MET A 1 10.08 15.66 -2.09
C MET A 1 9.64 14.48 -1.25
N ILE A 2 8.74 13.65 -1.78
CA ILE A 2 8.30 12.41 -1.14
C ILE A 2 9.42 11.36 -1.20
N LYS A 3 9.65 10.68 -0.09
CA LYS A 3 10.67 9.62 0.07
C LYS A 3 10.09 8.29 0.53
N LEU A 4 8.84 8.28 1.00
CA LEU A 4 8.11 7.09 1.40
C LEU A 4 6.68 7.17 0.85
N VAL A 5 6.26 6.12 0.14
CA VAL A 5 4.85 5.90 -0.22
C VAL A 5 4.33 4.71 0.57
N ILE A 6 3.23 4.91 1.28
CA ILE A 6 2.53 3.90 2.06
C ILE A 6 1.20 3.62 1.38
N PHE A 7 0.97 2.37 1.01
CA PHE A 7 -0.28 1.93 0.40
C PHE A 7 -1.16 1.22 1.42
N ASP A 8 -2.46 1.50 1.39
CA ASP A 8 -3.45 0.50 1.74
C ASP A 8 -3.46 -0.67 0.73
N ALA A 9 -4.18 -1.75 1.03
CA ALA A 9 -4.21 -2.98 0.24
C ALA A 9 -5.52 -3.15 -0.55
N ASP A 10 -6.60 -3.58 0.12
CA ASP A 10 -7.89 -3.86 -0.50
C ASP A 10 -8.50 -2.61 -1.10
N LYS A 11 -9.03 -2.68 -2.32
CA LYS A 11 -9.52 -1.52 -3.08
C LYS A 11 -8.48 -0.42 -3.36
N THR A 12 -7.24 -0.57 -2.92
CA THR A 12 -6.14 0.33 -3.29
C THR A 12 -5.22 -0.29 -4.33
N LEU A 13 -4.79 -1.54 -4.14
CA LEU A 13 -3.91 -2.27 -5.07
C LEU A 13 -4.65 -3.28 -5.93
N TRP A 14 -5.81 -3.76 -5.47
CA TRP A 14 -6.63 -4.73 -6.18
C TRP A 14 -8.12 -4.50 -5.93
N ASP A 15 -8.94 -5.06 -6.81
CA ASP A 15 -10.39 -4.85 -6.84
C ASP A 15 -11.17 -5.63 -5.77
N HIS A 16 -10.52 -6.47 -4.97
CA HIS A 16 -11.15 -7.20 -3.87
C HIS A 16 -11.26 -6.35 -2.59
N TYR A 17 -12.28 -6.65 -1.77
CA TYR A 17 -12.61 -5.89 -0.56
C TYR A 17 -11.93 -6.39 0.72
N ASN A 18 -11.56 -7.67 0.76
CA ASN A 18 -11.02 -8.30 1.95
C ASN A 18 -10.26 -9.59 1.63
N ILE A 19 -8.95 -9.52 1.43
CA ILE A 19 -8.16 -10.75 1.20
C ILE A 19 -8.03 -11.66 2.44
N SER A 20 -8.51 -11.24 3.61
CA SER A 20 -8.48 -12.11 4.81
C SER A 20 -9.38 -13.34 4.67
N GLU A 21 -10.31 -13.32 3.71
CA GLU A 21 -11.22 -14.43 3.38
C GLU A 21 -10.62 -15.48 2.44
N PHE A 22 -9.44 -15.21 1.85
CA PHE A 22 -8.87 -16.08 0.82
C PHE A 22 -8.35 -17.39 1.40
N GLU A 23 -8.70 -18.52 0.81
CA GLU A 23 -8.23 -19.85 1.23
C GLU A 23 -7.28 -20.50 0.21
N GLU A 24 -6.24 -21.15 0.73
CA GLU A 24 -5.27 -21.88 -0.10
C GLU A 24 -5.83 -23.23 -0.61
N PRO A 25 -5.34 -23.77 -1.73
CA PRO A 25 -4.24 -23.25 -2.55
C PRO A 25 -4.64 -22.05 -3.43
N PHE A 26 -3.67 -21.19 -3.71
CA PHE A 26 -3.83 -20.11 -4.66
C PHE A 26 -3.44 -20.51 -6.07
N HIS A 27 -4.19 -19.99 -7.04
CA HIS A 27 -3.98 -20.15 -8.46
C HIS A 27 -3.83 -18.77 -9.11
N LEU A 28 -2.96 -18.67 -10.12
CA LEU A 28 -2.78 -17.46 -10.93
C LEU A 28 -3.27 -17.75 -12.35
N PRO A 29 -4.57 -17.54 -12.67
CA PRO A 29 -5.06 -17.67 -14.03
C PRO A 29 -4.31 -16.73 -15.00
N GLU A 30 -3.94 -15.55 -14.50
CA GLU A 30 -3.15 -14.53 -15.20
C GLU A 30 -2.19 -13.87 -14.19
N ARG A 31 -1.17 -13.17 -14.67
CA ARG A 31 -0.15 -12.51 -13.84
C ARG A 31 -0.73 -11.59 -12.75
N ASP A 32 -1.84 -10.94 -13.05
CA ASP A 32 -2.46 -9.92 -12.20
C ASP A 32 -3.78 -10.39 -11.58
N ILE A 33 -4.12 -11.68 -11.70
CA ILE A 33 -5.34 -12.27 -11.16
C ILE A 33 -4.96 -13.41 -10.23
N LEU A 34 -5.36 -13.31 -8.96
CA LEU A 34 -5.22 -14.38 -7.98
C LEU A 34 -6.60 -14.98 -7.72
N ARG A 35 -6.67 -16.32 -7.73
CA ARG A 35 -7.86 -17.09 -7.39
C ARG A 35 -7.56 -18.04 -6.23
N ASP A 36 -8.47 -18.11 -5.27
CA ASP A 36 -8.38 -18.99 -4.10
C ASP A 36 -9.07 -20.34 -4.35
N SER A 37 -8.99 -21.28 -3.39
CA SER A 37 -9.60 -22.61 -3.50
C SER A 37 -11.13 -22.60 -3.56
N GLU A 38 -11.75 -21.58 -2.96
CA GLU A 38 -13.20 -21.38 -2.91
C GLU A 38 -13.74 -20.63 -4.13
N GLY A 39 -12.85 -20.26 -5.07
CA GLY A 39 -13.21 -19.53 -6.29
C GLY A 39 -13.32 -18.02 -6.13
N ARG A 40 -12.94 -17.44 -4.99
CA ARG A 40 -12.78 -15.99 -4.83
C ARG A 40 -11.64 -15.52 -5.72
N THR A 41 -11.81 -14.34 -6.30
CA THR A 41 -10.81 -13.74 -7.19
C THR A 41 -10.50 -12.31 -6.77
N LEU A 42 -9.24 -11.92 -6.87
CA LEU A 42 -8.82 -10.53 -6.88
C LEU A 42 -8.05 -10.26 -8.17
N LYS A 43 -8.18 -9.04 -8.69
CA LYS A 43 -7.40 -8.54 -9.81
C LYS A 43 -6.66 -7.27 -9.40
N LEU A 44 -5.36 -7.20 -9.69
CA LEU A 44 -4.60 -5.97 -9.52
C LEU A 44 -5.18 -4.89 -10.43
N PHE A 45 -5.25 -3.67 -9.90
CA PHE A 45 -5.60 -2.53 -10.74
C PHE A 45 -4.52 -2.27 -11.81
N PRO A 46 -4.89 -1.65 -12.94
CA PRO A 46 -3.93 -1.26 -13.96
C PRO A 46 -2.77 -0.45 -13.37
N ASN A 47 -1.58 -0.66 -13.93
CA ASN A 47 -0.36 0.07 -13.59
C ASN A 47 0.19 -0.10 -12.16
N VAL A 48 -0.43 -0.88 -11.26
CA VAL A 48 0.10 -1.13 -9.90
C VAL A 48 1.57 -1.54 -9.93
N ARG A 49 1.90 -2.60 -10.68
CA ARG A 49 3.29 -3.10 -10.78
C ARG A 49 4.23 -2.04 -11.34
N LYS A 50 3.82 -1.39 -12.43
CA LYS A 50 4.61 -0.33 -13.09
C LYS A 50 4.90 0.83 -12.13
N THR A 51 3.92 1.26 -11.35
CA THR A 51 4.10 2.30 -10.34
C THR A 51 5.06 1.86 -9.25
N LEU A 52 4.93 0.63 -8.73
CA LEU A 52 5.86 0.11 -7.72
C LEU A 52 7.31 0.04 -8.27
N GLU A 53 7.48 -0.39 -9.51
CA GLU A 53 8.77 -0.45 -10.21
C GLU A 53 9.39 0.96 -10.36
N GLU A 54 8.59 1.94 -10.78
CA GLU A 54 9.02 3.33 -10.92
C GLU A 54 9.38 3.99 -9.58
N LEU A 55 8.65 3.66 -8.51
CA LEU A 55 9.00 4.11 -7.16
C LEU A 55 10.35 3.56 -6.72
N LYS A 56 10.63 2.26 -6.94
CA LYS A 56 11.94 1.66 -6.65
C LYS A 56 13.05 2.32 -7.50
N ARG A 57 12.81 2.55 -8.79
CA ARG A 57 13.76 3.22 -9.69
C ARG A 57 14.13 4.63 -9.22
N LYS A 58 13.22 5.32 -8.54
CA LYS A 58 13.41 6.65 -7.96
C LYS A 58 13.95 6.63 -6.52
N ASP A 59 14.35 5.47 -6.00
CA ASP A 59 14.78 5.25 -4.60
C ASP A 59 13.76 5.74 -3.55
N VAL A 60 12.48 5.66 -3.88
CA VAL A 60 11.39 5.93 -2.93
C VAL A 60 11.11 4.63 -2.16
N LYS A 61 11.08 4.72 -0.83
CA LYS A 61 10.70 3.57 0.00
C LYS A 61 9.22 3.28 -0.15
N ILE A 62 8.86 2.00 -0.13
CA ILE A 62 7.49 1.53 -0.33
C ILE A 62 7.08 0.72 0.88
N ALA A 63 5.93 1.05 1.45
CA ALA A 63 5.36 0.30 2.54
C ALA A 63 3.87 0.02 2.35
N MET A 64 3.35 -0.92 3.12
CA MET A 64 1.93 -1.25 3.16
C MET A 64 1.38 -1.18 4.57
N ALA A 65 0.22 -0.54 4.73
CA ALA A 65 -0.56 -0.50 5.96
C ALA A 65 -1.95 -1.10 5.70
N THR A 66 -2.15 -2.37 6.04
CA THR A 66 -3.41 -3.09 5.81
C THR A 66 -4.02 -3.61 7.10
N TRP A 67 -5.35 -3.63 7.16
CA TRP A 67 -6.08 -4.19 8.29
C TRP A 67 -6.37 -5.70 8.19
N ASN A 68 -5.71 -6.38 7.26
CA ASN A 68 -5.92 -7.80 7.00
C ASN A 68 -5.13 -8.68 7.95
N PHE A 69 -5.47 -9.97 7.98
CA PHE A 69 -4.70 -10.94 8.76
C PHE A 69 -3.26 -11.06 8.22
N PRO A 70 -2.22 -10.91 9.07
CA PRO A 70 -0.83 -10.90 8.62
C PRO A 70 -0.44 -12.09 7.76
N HIS A 71 -0.85 -13.30 8.14
CA HIS A 71 -0.54 -14.52 7.41
C HIS A 71 -1.24 -14.60 6.05
N LYS A 72 -2.45 -14.03 5.92
CA LYS A 72 -3.17 -13.95 4.63
C LYS A 72 -2.51 -12.91 3.72
N THR A 73 -2.18 -11.73 4.26
CA THR A 73 -1.44 -10.67 3.55
C THR A 73 -0.13 -11.19 2.98
N GLU A 74 0.69 -11.86 3.79
CA GLU A 74 1.96 -12.43 3.35
C GLU A 74 1.79 -13.42 2.18
N LYS A 75 0.84 -14.34 2.30
CA LYS A 75 0.58 -15.36 1.26
C LYS A 75 0.10 -14.74 -0.05
N VAL A 76 -0.80 -13.76 0.03
CA VAL A 76 -1.33 -13.06 -1.15
C VAL A 76 -0.25 -12.24 -1.85
N LEU A 77 0.57 -11.50 -1.10
CA LEU A 77 1.68 -10.74 -1.68
C LEU A 77 2.70 -11.65 -2.36
N LYS A 78 3.07 -12.77 -1.72
CA LYS A 78 3.98 -13.76 -2.31
C LYS A 78 3.41 -14.39 -3.57
N ALA A 79 2.13 -14.78 -3.55
CA ALA A 79 1.49 -15.39 -4.71
C ALA A 79 1.39 -14.40 -5.89
N LEU A 80 1.20 -13.10 -5.62
CA LEU A 80 1.22 -12.07 -6.64
C LEU A 80 2.64 -11.57 -6.99
N GLU A 81 3.70 -12.11 -6.37
CA GLU A 81 5.08 -11.62 -6.53
C GLU A 81 5.19 -10.10 -6.29
N LEU A 82 4.47 -9.60 -5.28
CA LEU A 82 4.47 -8.20 -4.88
C LEU A 82 5.31 -7.93 -3.64
N ASP A 83 5.62 -8.97 -2.86
CA ASP A 83 6.36 -8.87 -1.60
C ASP A 83 7.73 -8.20 -1.77
N SER A 84 8.44 -8.47 -2.89
CA SER A 84 9.76 -7.89 -3.16
C SER A 84 9.76 -6.38 -3.38
N TYR A 85 8.61 -5.75 -3.63
CA TYR A 85 8.52 -4.30 -3.81
C TYR A 85 8.48 -3.55 -2.48
N PHE A 86 7.89 -4.15 -1.44
CA PHE A 86 7.65 -3.49 -0.16
C PHE A 86 8.86 -3.62 0.76
N ASP A 87 9.40 -2.48 1.20
CA ASP A 87 10.47 -2.45 2.21
C ASP A 87 9.90 -2.76 3.61
N VAL A 88 8.64 -2.40 3.88
CA VAL A 88 7.93 -2.71 5.12
C VAL A 88 6.46 -3.02 4.86
N VAL A 89 5.96 -4.15 5.37
CA VAL A 89 4.52 -4.46 5.40
C VAL A 89 4.07 -4.53 6.86
N VAL A 90 3.06 -3.74 7.22
CA VAL A 90 2.36 -3.84 8.50
C VAL A 90 0.91 -4.21 8.25
N SER A 91 0.54 -5.37 8.78
CA SER A 91 -0.80 -5.96 8.73
C SER A 91 -1.30 -6.12 10.17
N ARG A 92 -2.49 -5.61 10.49
CA ARG A 92 -3.11 -5.74 11.83
C ARG A 92 -4.61 -5.91 11.69
N ASP A 93 -5.24 -6.78 12.46
CA ASP A 93 -6.68 -7.03 12.46
C ASP A 93 -7.51 -5.92 13.14
N PHE A 94 -7.18 -4.66 12.89
CA PHE A 94 -7.92 -3.48 13.36
C PHE A 94 -7.82 -2.30 12.37
N PRO A 95 -8.82 -1.41 12.28
CA PRO A 95 -8.92 -0.38 11.23
C PRO A 95 -8.00 0.84 11.40
N PHE A 96 -7.22 0.93 12.47
CA PHE A 96 -6.48 2.13 12.84
C PHE A 96 -5.19 2.32 12.03
N LYS A 97 -5.32 2.81 10.79
CA LYS A 97 -4.19 3.07 9.86
C LYS A 97 -3.06 3.90 10.47
N PHE A 98 -3.37 4.91 11.29
CA PHE A 98 -2.35 5.74 11.92
C PHE A 98 -1.41 4.93 12.85
N ILE A 99 -1.90 3.88 13.51
CA ILE A 99 -1.08 2.98 14.34
C ILE A 99 -0.15 2.15 13.44
N MET A 100 -0.66 1.62 12.33
CA MET A 100 0.15 0.86 11.39
C MET A 100 1.23 1.73 10.74
N ILE A 101 0.87 2.95 10.35
CA ILE A 101 1.84 3.92 9.79
C ILE A 101 2.89 4.28 10.84
N ALA A 102 2.51 4.53 12.10
CA ALA A 102 3.48 4.74 13.17
C ALA A 102 4.43 3.55 13.34
N GLU A 103 3.93 2.32 13.23
CA GLU A 103 4.76 1.11 13.26
C GLU A 103 5.71 1.03 12.06
N ILE A 104 5.24 1.35 10.85
CA ILE A 104 6.08 1.43 9.65
C ILE A 104 7.24 2.42 9.86
N LEU A 105 6.93 3.62 10.36
CA LEU A 105 7.94 4.65 10.62
C LEU A 105 8.93 4.23 11.70
N ARG A 106 8.48 3.51 12.74
CA ARG A 106 9.38 2.93 13.75
C ARG A 106 10.33 1.90 13.13
N LYS A 107 9.83 0.99 12.28
CA LYS A 107 10.65 -0.03 11.60
C LYS A 107 11.73 0.60 10.72
N PHE A 108 11.42 1.67 10.01
CA PHE A 108 12.44 2.43 9.26
C PHE A 108 13.44 3.13 10.19
N ALA A 109 12.97 3.72 11.30
CA ALA A 109 13.87 4.38 12.25
C ALA A 109 14.86 3.38 12.87
N GLU A 110 14.44 2.14 13.12
CA GLU A 110 15.27 1.04 13.59
C GLU A 110 16.31 0.60 12.57
N SER A 111 16.03 0.76 11.27
CA SER A 111 17.02 0.56 10.20
C SER A 111 17.86 1.82 9.89
N GLY A 112 17.73 2.87 10.70
CA GLY A 112 18.51 4.11 10.56
C GLY A 112 17.92 5.15 9.60
N ILE A 113 16.72 4.91 9.06
CA ILE A 113 16.04 5.82 8.12
C ILE A 113 14.91 6.56 8.85
N ARG A 114 14.93 7.90 8.80
CA ARG A 114 13.86 8.73 9.37
C ARG A 114 13.23 9.61 8.30
N PHE A 115 11.91 9.74 8.35
CA PHE A 115 11.14 10.58 7.46
C PHE A 115 10.49 11.72 8.25
N ARG A 116 10.49 12.93 7.67
CA ARG A 116 9.57 13.98 8.11
C ARG A 116 8.16 13.69 7.58
N PRO A 117 7.08 14.11 8.28
CA PRO A 117 5.71 13.90 7.80
C PRO A 117 5.49 14.33 6.36
N GLU A 118 6.05 15.47 5.94
CA GLU A 118 5.90 16.03 4.59
C GLU A 118 6.66 15.24 3.51
N GLU A 119 7.50 14.27 3.89
CA GLU A 119 8.20 13.35 2.99
C GLU A 119 7.39 12.06 2.73
N ILE A 120 6.20 11.92 3.33
CA ILE A 120 5.39 10.70 3.30
C ILE A 120 4.10 10.96 2.50
N LEU A 121 3.81 10.03 1.60
CA LEU A 121 2.52 9.94 0.90
C LEU A 121 1.80 8.67 1.37
N PHE A 122 0.58 8.81 1.88
CA PHE A 122 -0.32 7.71 2.20
C PHE A 122 -1.44 7.62 1.17
N VAL A 123 -1.64 6.45 0.58
CA VAL A 123 -2.63 6.19 -0.46
C VAL A 123 -3.63 5.16 0.05
N ASP A 124 -4.91 5.50 0.02
CA ASP A 124 -6.01 4.66 0.55
C ASP A 124 -7.28 4.96 -0.24
N ASP A 125 -8.16 3.98 -0.44
CA ASP A 125 -9.45 4.19 -1.12
C ASP A 125 -10.49 4.90 -0.24
N ARG A 126 -10.22 5.03 1.07
CA ARG A 126 -11.17 5.59 2.05
C ARG A 126 -10.59 6.78 2.80
N ARG A 127 -11.14 7.98 2.48
CA ARG A 127 -10.82 9.23 3.20
C ARG A 127 -10.99 9.19 4.71
N ALA A 128 -11.88 8.32 5.22
CA ALA A 128 -12.16 8.18 6.65
C ALA A 128 -10.91 7.86 7.48
N HIS A 129 -9.88 7.25 6.86
CA HIS A 129 -8.63 6.93 7.55
C HIS A 129 -7.71 8.15 7.75
N PHE A 130 -7.88 9.23 6.99
CA PHE A 130 -6.91 10.34 6.95
C PHE A 130 -6.95 11.25 8.18
N GLY A 131 -8.13 11.42 8.80
CA GLY A 131 -8.29 12.34 9.94
C GLY A 131 -7.35 12.00 11.10
N ASN A 132 -7.28 10.73 11.50
CA ASN A 132 -6.37 10.26 12.55
C ASN A 132 -4.91 10.29 12.10
N VAL A 133 -4.62 10.05 10.82
CA VAL A 133 -3.26 10.18 10.29
C VAL A 133 -2.76 11.61 10.49
N TRP A 134 -3.55 12.61 10.11
CA TRP A 134 -3.16 14.02 10.30
C TRP A 134 -3.09 14.42 11.77
N LEU A 135 -4.03 13.96 12.59
CA LEU A 135 -4.08 14.29 14.02
C LEU A 135 -2.85 13.77 14.77
N TYR A 136 -2.44 12.52 14.49
CA TYR A 136 -1.40 11.86 15.29
C TYR A 136 -0.01 11.88 14.64
N LEU A 137 0.08 11.97 13.31
CA LEU A 137 1.35 11.83 12.58
C LEU A 137 1.77 13.11 11.84
N GLY A 138 1.00 14.18 11.96
CA GLY A 138 1.30 15.48 11.38
C GLY A 138 0.98 15.56 9.89
N ARG A 139 1.78 16.32 9.15
CA ARG A 139 1.49 16.72 7.76
C ARG A 139 1.86 15.66 6.72
N ILE A 140 1.46 14.41 6.95
CA ILE A 140 1.51 13.36 5.94
C ILE A 140 0.56 13.72 4.80
N GLN A 141 1.06 13.64 3.56
CA GLN A 141 0.21 13.82 2.39
C GLN A 141 -0.66 12.57 2.25
N CYS A 142 -1.98 12.75 2.14
CA CYS A 142 -2.91 11.65 1.92
C CYS A 142 -3.59 11.80 0.57
N LEU A 143 -3.80 10.69 -0.12
CA LEU A 143 -4.38 10.62 -1.45
C LEU A 143 -5.49 9.57 -1.47
N GLU A 144 -6.72 10.00 -1.75
CA GLU A 144 -7.86 9.10 -1.88
C GLU A 144 -7.87 8.46 -3.29
N MET A 145 -7.64 7.15 -3.34
CA MET A 145 -7.73 6.39 -4.58
C MET A 145 -9.18 6.40 -5.10
N TRP A 146 -9.35 6.49 -6.43
CA TRP A 146 -10.63 6.61 -7.14
C TRP A 146 -11.40 7.91 -6.91
N LYS A 147 -10.78 8.91 -6.26
CA LYS A 147 -11.33 10.26 -6.15
C LYS A 147 -10.29 11.33 -6.46
N ASP A 148 -9.16 11.32 -5.75
CA ASP A 148 -8.07 12.27 -5.96
C ASP A 148 -7.16 11.86 -7.13
N ILE A 149 -7.13 10.55 -7.44
CA ILE A 149 -6.52 9.92 -8.62
C ILE A 149 -7.38 8.76 -9.09
N ASN A 150 -7.28 8.38 -10.36
CA ASN A 150 -7.96 7.22 -10.94
C ASN A 150 -7.01 6.24 -11.63
N ASP A 151 -5.71 6.50 -11.60
CA ASP A 151 -4.67 5.59 -12.09
C ASP A 151 -3.42 5.66 -11.18
N HIS A 152 -2.81 4.50 -10.90
CA HIS A 152 -1.61 4.43 -10.07
C HIS A 152 -0.42 5.21 -10.64
N LEU A 153 -0.35 5.46 -11.95
CA LEU A 153 0.70 6.30 -12.56
C LEU A 153 0.61 7.76 -12.12
N GLU A 154 -0.57 8.25 -11.73
CA GLU A 154 -0.73 9.62 -11.24
C GLU A 154 0.05 9.87 -9.93
N ILE A 155 0.35 8.82 -9.17
CA ILE A 155 1.24 8.88 -8.01
C ILE A 155 2.62 9.39 -8.43
N ILE A 156 3.15 8.87 -9.54
CA ILE A 156 4.46 9.29 -10.08
C ILE A 156 4.40 10.77 -10.52
N SER A 157 3.35 11.17 -11.22
CA SER A 157 3.15 12.57 -11.65
C SER A 157 3.11 13.53 -10.46
N LYS A 158 2.45 13.16 -9.35
CA LYS A 158 2.39 13.98 -8.13
C LYS A 158 3.74 14.09 -7.42
N LEU A 159 4.56 13.04 -7.47
CA LEU A 159 5.93 13.06 -6.96
C LEU A 159 6.81 14.06 -7.73
N GLU A 160 6.59 14.22 -9.03
CA GLU A 160 7.33 15.14 -9.90
C GLU A 160 6.90 16.59 -9.71
N ASN A 161 5.60 16.85 -9.60
CA ASN A 161 5.06 18.21 -9.36
C ASN A 161 5.40 18.77 -7.97
N SER A 162 5.78 17.91 -7.01
CA SER A 162 6.22 18.32 -5.66
C SER A 162 7.69 18.76 -5.60
N GLN A 163 8.37 18.87 -6.76
CA GLN A 163 9.78 19.29 -6.87
C GLN A 163 9.97 20.73 -7.37
N THR A 164 8.90 21.37 -7.87
CA THR A 164 8.83 22.80 -8.21
C THR A 164 8.28 23.61 -7.05
#